data_AF-A0A2V6ZCJ0-F1
#
_entry.id   AF-A0A2V6ZCJ0-F1
#
_cell.length_a   1.000
_cell.length_b   1.000
_cell.length_c   1.000
_cell.angle_alpha   90.00
_cell.angle_beta   90.00
_cell.angle_gamma   90.00
#
_symmetry.space_group_name_H-M   'P 1'
#
loop_
_entity.id
_entity.type
_entity.pdbx_description
1 polymer ?
#
loop_
_entity_poly.entity_id
_entity_poly.type
_entity_poly.pdbx_seq_one_letter_code
_entity_poly.pdbx_strand_id
1 'polypeptide(L)'
;MRTLAKRLAVLVALLTVAVVPALEPPAAAGKLSLWRLKTYIPPADKILDVNAQDCAKKAGVELAIQTYTFDDMWTKFTAAIESKTLPDIA
;
A
#
# COMPACT_ATOMS: atom_id res chain seq x y z
N MET A 1 -29.47 -25.09 -41.19
CA MET A 1 -29.62 -25.15 -39.71
C MET A 1 -28.36 -25.58 -38.95
N ARG A 2 -27.54 -26.54 -39.43
CA ARG A 2 -26.33 -27.03 -38.72
C ARG A 2 -25.20 -26.00 -38.53
N THR A 3 -25.09 -24.99 -39.39
CA THR A 3 -24.03 -23.97 -39.34
C THR A 3 -24.30 -22.84 -38.35
N LEU A 4 -25.57 -22.52 -38.08
CA LEU A 4 -25.97 -21.51 -37.10
C LEU A 4 -25.70 -21.99 -35.67
N ALA A 5 -26.02 -23.25 -35.38
CA ALA A 5 -25.80 -23.86 -34.07
C ALA A 5 -24.30 -23.90 -33.68
N LYS A 6 -23.41 -24.15 -34.65
CA LYS A 6 -21.96 -24.10 -34.44
C LYS A 6 -21.46 -22.68 -34.13
N ARG A 7 -21.98 -21.66 -34.82
CA ARG A 7 -21.59 -20.26 -34.57
C ARG A 7 -22.10 -19.74 -33.23
N LEU A 8 -23.30 -20.16 -32.82
CA LEU A 8 -23.87 -19.81 -31.52
C LEU A 8 -23.10 -20.48 -30.36
N ALA A 9 -22.69 -21.75 -30.53
CA ALA A 9 -21.88 -22.46 -29.53
C ALA A 9 -20.50 -21.82 -29.32
N VAL A 10 -19.86 -21.33 -30.40
CA VAL A 10 -18.58 -20.60 -30.32
C VAL A 10 -18.75 -19.25 -29.61
N LEU A 11 -19.84 -18.53 -29.87
CA LEU A 11 -20.12 -17.26 -29.18
C LEU A 11 -20.37 -17.44 -27.69
N VAL A 12 -21.10 -18.50 -27.30
CA VAL A 12 -21.35 -18.81 -25.88
C VAL A 12 -20.06 -19.22 -25.17
N ALA A 13 -19.19 -20.00 -25.84
CA ALA A 13 -17.89 -20.38 -25.29
C ALA A 13 -16.92 -19.19 -25.13
N LEU A 14 -16.97 -18.20 -26.03
CA LEU A 14 -16.18 -16.97 -25.90
C LEU A 14 -16.70 -16.06 -24.77
N LEU A 15 -18.01 -16.01 -24.53
CA LEU A 15 -18.57 -15.21 -23.44
C LEU A 15 -18.22 -15.77 -22.05
N THR A 16 -18.02 -17.08 -21.90
CA THR A 16 -17.67 -17.68 -20.60
C THR A 16 -16.23 -17.44 -20.16
N VAL A 17 -15.31 -17.09 -21.07
CA VAL A 17 -13.90 -16.83 -20.74
C VAL A 17 -13.65 -15.38 -20.30
N ALA A 18 -14.57 -14.46 -20.58
CA ALA A 18 -14.39 -13.03 -20.30
C ALA A 18 -14.88 -12.56 -18.91
N VAL A 19 -15.43 -13.46 -18.07
CA VAL A 19 -16.05 -13.09 -16.78
C VAL A 19 -15.39 -13.84 -15.61
N VAL A 20 -14.07 -13.93 -15.61
CA VAL A 20 -13.34 -14.15 -14.36
C VAL A 20 -12.70 -12.82 -14.01
N PRO A 21 -13.40 -11.89 -13.31
CA PRO A 21 -12.65 -10.86 -12.63
C PRO A 21 -11.72 -11.61 -11.69
N ALA A 22 -10.43 -11.32 -11.78
CA ALA A 22 -9.43 -11.85 -10.89
C ALA A 22 -9.86 -11.50 -9.46
N LEU A 23 -10.54 -12.44 -8.80
CA LEU A 23 -10.76 -12.45 -7.37
C LEU A 23 -9.43 -12.87 -6.73
N GLU A 24 -8.42 -12.04 -6.93
CA GLU A 24 -7.28 -12.04 -6.03
C GLU A 24 -7.86 -11.68 -4.66
N PRO A 25 -7.66 -12.51 -3.63
CA PRO A 25 -8.00 -12.13 -2.28
C PRO A 25 -7.36 -10.76 -2.02
N PRO A 26 -8.05 -9.80 -1.39
CA PRO A 26 -7.39 -8.58 -0.96
C PRO A 26 -6.18 -9.02 -0.15
N ALA A 27 -4.98 -8.71 -0.65
CA ALA A 27 -3.75 -8.99 0.06
C ALA A 27 -3.96 -8.47 1.49
N ALA A 28 -3.76 -9.33 2.49
CA ALA A 28 -3.96 -8.95 3.88
C ALA A 28 -3.27 -7.61 4.10
N ALA A 29 -4.03 -6.58 4.50
CA ALA A 29 -3.55 -5.22 4.54
C ALA A 29 -2.29 -5.17 5.41
N GLY A 30 -1.14 -5.06 4.76
CA GLY A 30 0.14 -5.03 5.46
C GLY A 30 0.16 -3.85 6.43
N LYS A 31 0.92 -3.96 7.52
CA LYS A 31 1.21 -2.82 8.37
C LYS A 31 2.63 -2.36 8.09
N LEU A 32 2.81 -1.07 7.87
CA LEU A 32 4.12 -0.43 7.75
C LEU A 32 4.26 0.68 8.78
N SER A 33 5.49 0.90 9.21
CA SER A 33 5.90 1.97 10.08
C SER A 33 6.89 2.88 9.35
N LEU A 34 6.64 4.18 9.42
CA LEU A 34 7.47 5.24 8.83
C LEU A 34 7.96 6.16 9.94
N TRP A 35 9.28 6.29 10.06
CA TRP A 35 9.88 7.38 10.80
C TRP A 35 10.23 8.50 9.85
N ARG A 36 9.93 9.74 10.26
CA ARG A 36 10.16 10.92 9.44
C ARG A 36 10.85 12.00 10.27
N LEU A 37 11.77 12.69 9.65
CA LEU A 37 12.33 13.91 10.20
C LEU A 37 11.34 15.08 10.10
N LYS A 38 11.22 15.85 11.18
CA LYS A 38 10.43 17.09 11.24
C LYS A 38 11.07 18.18 10.39
N THR A 39 10.26 18.81 9.53
CA THR A 39 10.74 19.90 8.66
C THR A 39 10.71 21.26 9.33
N TYR A 40 10.04 21.38 10.48
CA TYR A 40 9.74 22.63 11.19
C TYR A 40 8.88 23.63 10.40
N ILE A 41 8.26 23.17 9.31
CA ILE A 41 7.32 23.94 8.50
C ILE A 41 5.97 23.22 8.62
N PRO A 42 5.05 23.65 9.51
CA PRO A 42 3.84 22.89 9.81
C PRO A 42 2.97 22.55 8.59
N PRO A 43 2.81 23.45 7.58
CA PRO A 43 2.11 23.09 6.35
C PRO A 43 2.80 21.96 5.57
N ALA A 44 4.13 21.96 5.51
CA ALA A 44 4.89 20.93 4.80
C ALA A 44 4.82 19.59 5.55
N ASP A 45 4.98 19.59 6.88
CA ASP A 45 4.84 18.40 7.71
C ASP A 45 3.46 17.72 7.48
N LYS A 46 2.39 18.53 7.46
CA LYS A 46 1.03 18.02 7.18
C LYS A 46 0.90 17.41 5.79
N ILE A 47 1.44 18.07 4.76
CA ILE A 47 1.35 17.59 3.38
C ILE A 47 2.13 16.28 3.21
N LEU A 48 3.30 16.15 3.85
CA LEU A 48 4.08 14.92 3.81
C LEU A 48 3.33 13.74 4.45
N ASP A 49 2.73 13.96 5.62
CA ASP A 49 1.96 12.92 6.30
C ASP A 49 0.72 12.50 5.49
N VAL A 50 0.00 13.47 4.89
CA VAL A 50 -1.16 13.20 4.02
C VAL A 50 -0.74 12.40 2.79
N ASN A 51 0.32 12.80 2.11
CA ASN A 51 0.79 12.11 0.91
C ASN A 51 1.24 10.69 1.22
N ALA A 52 1.95 10.48 2.33
CA ALA A 52 2.36 9.14 2.78
C ALA A 52 1.15 8.25 3.09
N GLN A 53 0.15 8.79 3.80
CA GLN A 53 -1.10 8.08 4.09
C GLN A 53 -1.87 7.73 2.81
N ASP A 54 -1.94 8.64 1.84
CA ASP A 54 -2.65 8.38 0.59
C ASP A 54 -1.91 7.35 -0.28
N CYS A 55 -0.57 7.32 -0.25
CA CYS A 55 0.20 6.23 -0.84
C CYS A 55 -0.10 4.88 -0.16
N ALA A 56 -0.13 4.85 1.18
CA ALA A 56 -0.44 3.63 1.93
C ALA A 56 -1.85 3.09 1.62
N LYS A 57 -2.85 3.98 1.59
CA LYS A 57 -4.22 3.62 1.18
C LYS A 57 -4.27 3.03 -0.23
N LYS A 58 -3.57 3.63 -1.20
CA LYS A 58 -3.48 3.11 -2.58
C LYS A 58 -2.81 1.73 -2.64
N ALA A 59 -1.86 1.48 -1.75
CA ALA A 59 -1.19 0.19 -1.63
C ALA A 59 -1.99 -0.84 -0.80
N GLY A 60 -3.11 -0.45 -0.18
CA GLY A 60 -3.87 -1.33 0.72
C GLY A 60 -3.14 -1.65 2.02
N VAL A 61 -2.31 -0.73 2.51
CA VAL A 61 -1.44 -0.90 3.69
C VAL A 61 -1.85 0.08 4.79
N GLU A 62 -1.83 -0.35 6.05
CA GLU A 62 -1.95 0.52 7.22
C GLU A 62 -0.58 1.14 7.52
N LEU A 63 -0.50 2.47 7.56
CA LEU A 63 0.75 3.19 7.81
C LEU A 63 0.74 3.93 9.14
N ALA A 64 1.69 3.58 10.01
CA ALA A 64 1.97 4.30 11.25
C ALA A 64 3.13 5.29 11.02
N ILE A 65 2.88 6.60 11.14
CA ILE A 65 3.88 7.65 10.95
C ILE A 65 4.31 8.19 12.33
N GLN A 66 5.62 8.24 12.57
CA GLN A 66 6.23 8.86 13.73
C GLN A 66 7.19 9.94 13.26
N THR A 67 7.12 11.13 13.84
CA THR A 67 7.96 12.27 13.46
C THR A 67 8.93 12.60 14.58
N TYR A 68 10.20 12.78 14.23
CA TYR A 68 11.33 13.03 15.12
C TYR A 68 12.08 14.30 14.69
N THR A 69 12.72 14.99 15.62
CA THR A 69 13.64 16.10 15.33
C THR A 69 15.03 15.58 14.98
N PHE A 70 15.90 16.44 14.46
CA PHE A 70 17.30 16.05 14.24
C PHE A 70 18.00 15.65 15.55
N ASP A 71 17.65 16.32 16.64
CA ASP A 71 18.29 16.13 17.94
C ASP A 71 17.93 14.79 18.59
N ASP A 72 16.70 14.29 18.38
CA ASP A 72 16.22 13.06 19.01
C ASP A 72 16.35 11.82 18.11
N MET A 73 16.41 11.99 16.79
CA MET A 73 16.36 10.88 15.82
C MET A 73 17.54 9.93 15.97
N TRP A 74 18.75 10.44 16.24
CA TRP A 74 19.92 9.57 16.44
C TRP A 74 19.74 8.65 17.65
N THR A 75 19.33 9.21 18.79
CA THR A 75 19.05 8.43 20.00
C THR A 75 17.95 7.41 19.78
N LYS A 76 16.90 7.77 19.02
CA LYS A 76 15.81 6.85 18.66
C LYS A 76 16.29 5.69 17.80
N PHE A 77 17.12 5.94 16.78
CA PHE A 77 17.68 4.88 15.94
C PHE A 77 18.59 3.95 16.74
N THR A 78 19.49 4.48 17.58
CA THR A 78 20.36 3.63 18.41
C THR A 78 19.52 2.69 19.28
N ALA A 79 18.54 3.22 20.00
CA ALA A 79 17.66 2.41 20.86
C ALA A 79 16.85 1.38 20.06
N ALA A 80 16.36 1.73 18.87
CA ALA A 80 15.61 0.81 18.01
C ALA A 80 16.49 -0.28 17.38
N ILE A 81 17.74 0.02 17.05
CA ILE A 81 18.72 -0.97 16.58
C ILE A 81 19.01 -1.97 17.69
N GLU A 82 19.32 -1.49 18.90
CA GLU A 82 19.64 -2.33 20.06
C GLU A 82 18.47 -3.23 20.45
N SER A 83 17.25 -2.72 20.37
CA SER A 83 16.02 -3.45 20.69
C SER A 83 15.40 -4.22 19.53
N LYS A 84 15.96 -4.12 18.31
CA LYS A 84 15.41 -4.70 17.07
C LYS A 84 13.96 -4.25 16.77
N THR A 85 13.70 -2.96 16.94
CA THR A 85 12.38 -2.31 16.75
C THR A 85 12.42 -1.17 15.73
N LEU A 86 13.34 -1.24 14.76
CA LEU A 86 13.42 -0.27 13.67
C LEU A 86 12.09 -0.17 12.89
N PRO A 87 11.77 1.02 12.35
CA PRO A 87 10.67 1.14 11.42
C PRO A 87 10.97 0.42 10.11
N ASP A 88 9.94 0.19 9.30
CA ASP A 88 10.10 -0.36 7.96
C ASP A 88 10.73 0.66 6.99
N ILE A 89 10.47 1.96 7.22
CA ILE A 89 10.94 3.08 6.41
C ILE A 89 11.40 4.21 7.36
N ALA A 90 12.52 4.85 7.06
CA ALA A 90 13.11 5.90 7.89
C ALA A 90 13.82 6.96 7.05
#